data_AF-A0A2G9SG73-F1
#
_entry.id   AF-A0A2G9SG73-F1
#
_cell.length_a   1.000
_cell.length_b   1.000
_cell.length_c   1.000
_cell.angle_alpha   90.00
_cell.angle_beta   90.00
_cell.angle_gamma   90.00
#
_symmetry.space_group_name_H-M   'P 1'
#
loop_
_entity.id
_entity.type
_entity.pdbx_description
1 polymer ?
#
loop_
_entity_poly.entity_id
_entity_poly.type
_entity_poly.pdbx_seq_one_letter_code
_entity_poly.pdbx_strand_id
1 'polypeptide(L)'
;EFEGYLDSKIGIPSTNLEDGILADKLGLTYTTVTENLSDGTERIINSARFTGMHRDEAFCAITQQAQDEGVGGHLTSDKLRDWLISRQRYWGTPIPIIHCKSCGTVPVPYKDLPVLLPKVTSFTGKGSSPLSAVTDWINCKCPRCAGNAVRETDTMDTFVDSAWYYFRYTDPHNSDR
;
A
#
# COMPACT_ATOMS: atom_id res chain seq x y z
N GLU A 1 -21.66 10.72 -4.47
CA GLU A 1 -20.82 11.62 -3.63
C GLU A 1 -19.64 10.89 -2.97
N PHE A 2 -19.72 9.58 -2.72
CA PHE A 2 -18.65 8.81 -2.04
C PHE A 2 -17.91 7.78 -2.92
N GLU A 3 -18.14 7.74 -4.23
CA GLU A 3 -17.35 6.89 -5.13
C GLU A 3 -15.87 7.31 -5.09
N GLY A 4 -15.00 6.38 -4.67
CA GLY A 4 -13.54 6.59 -4.60
C GLY A 4 -12.97 6.97 -3.23
N TYR A 5 -13.80 7.19 -2.21
CA TYR A 5 -13.32 7.50 -0.85
C TYR A 5 -13.20 6.22 0.00
N LEU A 6 -12.07 5.51 -0.12
CA LEU A 6 -11.77 4.33 0.70
C LEU A 6 -11.52 4.67 2.18
N ASP A 7 -11.29 5.94 2.49
CA ASP A 7 -11.02 6.43 3.84
C ASP A 7 -12.27 6.88 4.59
N SER A 8 -13.46 6.77 3.98
CA SER A 8 -14.72 7.05 4.66
C SER A 8 -15.08 5.91 5.63
N LYS A 9 -15.38 6.27 6.87
CA LYS A 9 -15.73 5.35 7.95
C LYS A 9 -17.14 5.65 8.45
N ILE A 10 -17.87 4.59 8.82
CA ILE A 10 -19.09 4.73 9.62
C ILE A 10 -18.65 4.93 11.07
N GLY A 11 -18.97 6.08 11.66
CA GLY A 11 -18.79 6.30 13.09
C GLY A 11 -19.87 5.57 13.87
N ILE A 12 -19.49 4.83 14.92
CA ILE A 12 -20.43 4.09 15.79
C ILE A 12 -20.20 4.52 17.25
N PRO A 13 -20.76 5.67 17.66
CA PRO A 13 -20.52 6.30 18.97
C PRO A 13 -20.80 5.40 20.17
N SER A 14 -21.75 4.46 20.06
CA SER A 14 -22.10 3.54 21.14
C SER A 14 -21.03 2.49 21.44
N THR A 15 -20.13 2.21 20.49
CA THR A 15 -19.12 1.14 20.61
C THR A 15 -17.68 1.63 20.42
N ASN A 16 -17.50 2.89 20.01
CA ASN A 16 -16.20 3.52 19.81
C ASN A 16 -16.13 4.83 20.60
N LEU A 17 -15.12 4.95 21.46
CA LEU A 17 -14.93 6.10 22.35
C LEU A 17 -14.68 7.42 21.58
N GLU A 18 -13.87 7.38 20.52
CA GLU A 18 -13.54 8.57 19.73
C GLU A 18 -14.77 9.08 18.99
N ASP A 19 -15.56 8.16 18.42
CA ASP A 19 -16.84 8.48 17.79
C ASP A 19 -17.84 9.04 18.80
N GLY A 20 -17.86 8.51 20.03
CA GLY A 20 -18.66 9.01 21.15
C GLY A 20 -18.35 10.47 21.49
N ILE A 21 -17.07 10.77 21.71
CA ILE A 21 -16.60 12.12 22.01
C ILE A 21 -16.94 13.09 20.86
N LEU A 22 -16.79 12.64 19.61
CA LEU A 22 -17.12 13.46 18.44
C LEU A 22 -18.63 13.71 18.36
N ALA A 23 -19.46 12.68 18.55
CA ALA A 23 -20.90 12.81 18.56
C ALA A 23 -21.39 13.78 19.64
N ASP A 24 -20.85 13.68 20.86
CA ASP A 24 -21.19 14.57 21.97
C ASP A 24 -20.84 16.03 21.66
N LYS A 25 -19.65 16.28 21.09
CA LYS A 25 -19.21 17.63 20.68
C LYS A 25 -20.10 18.21 19.57
N LEU A 26 -20.58 17.37 18.67
CA LEU A 26 -21.46 17.77 17.57
C LEU A 26 -22.94 17.80 17.96
N GLY A 27 -23.29 17.39 19.18
CA GLY A 27 -24.68 17.29 19.63
C GLY A 27 -25.49 16.22 18.89
N LEU A 28 -24.82 15.17 18.39
CA LEU A 28 -25.45 14.06 17.70
C LEU A 28 -26.03 13.06 18.70
N THR A 29 -27.25 12.61 18.43
CA THR A 29 -27.87 11.53 19.20
C THR A 29 -27.51 10.18 18.59
N TYR A 30 -27.33 9.17 19.44
CA TYR A 30 -27.03 7.81 19.03
C TYR A 30 -27.69 6.80 19.97
N THR A 31 -27.91 5.58 19.47
CA THR A 31 -28.54 4.49 20.22
C THR A 31 -27.51 3.43 20.53
N THR A 32 -27.54 2.89 21.76
CA THR A 32 -26.70 1.77 22.15
C THR A 32 -27.15 0.48 21.46
N VAL A 33 -26.22 -0.21 20.81
CA VAL A 33 -26.48 -1.45 20.04
C VAL A 33 -25.84 -2.70 20.64
N THR A 34 -25.06 -2.56 21.72
CA THR A 34 -24.45 -3.68 22.45
C THR A 34 -24.73 -3.59 23.96
N GLU A 35 -24.81 -4.75 24.61
CA GLU A 35 -24.96 -4.90 26.04
C GLU A 35 -23.90 -5.88 26.56
N ASN A 36 -23.22 -5.52 27.64
CA ASN A 36 -22.29 -6.41 28.33
C ASN A 36 -23.06 -7.37 29.24
N LEU A 37 -22.79 -8.67 29.11
CA LEU A 37 -23.36 -9.73 29.93
C LEU A 37 -22.49 -10.03 31.16
N SER A 38 -23.07 -10.74 32.14
CA SER A 38 -22.39 -11.07 33.40
C SER A 38 -21.16 -11.98 33.25
N ASP A 39 -21.09 -12.72 32.14
CA ASP A 39 -19.96 -13.60 31.81
C ASP A 39 -18.82 -12.87 31.06
N GLY A 40 -18.96 -11.55 30.85
CA GLY A 40 -18.01 -10.73 30.12
C GLY A 40 -18.17 -10.77 28.60
N THR A 41 -19.16 -11.49 28.07
CA THR A 41 -19.49 -11.47 26.65
C THR A 41 -20.45 -10.33 26.30
N GLU A 42 -20.60 -10.04 25.01
CA GLU A 42 -21.50 -9.00 24.52
C GLU A 42 -22.65 -9.57 23.71
N ARG A 43 -23.83 -8.95 23.88
CA ARG A 43 -25.05 -9.25 23.14
C ARG A 43 -25.49 -8.04 22.34
N ILE A 44 -26.02 -8.27 21.14
CA ILE A 44 -26.56 -7.23 20.29
C ILE A 44 -27.98 -6.84 20.74
N ILE A 45 -28.24 -5.54 20.85
CA ILE A 45 -29.55 -4.96 21.20
C ILE A 45 -29.97 -3.91 20.16
N ASN A 46 -31.25 -3.55 20.13
CA ASN A 46 -31.79 -2.49 19.26
C ASN A 46 -31.43 -2.64 17.75
N SER A 47 -31.26 -3.88 17.27
CA SER A 47 -30.70 -4.17 15.94
C SER A 47 -31.57 -5.11 15.11
N ALA A 48 -32.89 -4.89 15.12
CA ALA A 48 -33.88 -5.67 14.38
C ALA A 48 -33.71 -7.18 14.58
N ARG A 49 -33.58 -7.96 13.50
CA ARG A 49 -33.46 -9.43 13.51
C ARG A 49 -32.19 -9.96 14.19
N PHE A 50 -31.21 -9.11 14.45
CA PHE A 50 -29.97 -9.47 15.14
C PHE A 50 -30.04 -9.26 16.65
N THR A 51 -31.13 -8.66 17.14
CA THR A 51 -31.35 -8.43 18.57
C THR A 51 -31.38 -9.76 19.33
N GLY A 52 -30.58 -9.86 20.38
CA GLY A 52 -30.47 -11.05 21.23
C GLY A 52 -29.33 -12.00 20.86
N MET A 53 -28.71 -11.84 19.69
CA MET A 53 -27.55 -12.65 19.28
C MET A 53 -26.29 -12.26 20.06
N HIS A 54 -25.40 -13.24 20.29
CA HIS A 54 -24.04 -12.95 20.72
C HIS A 54 -23.28 -12.19 19.64
N ARG A 55 -22.34 -11.33 20.03
CA ARG A 55 -21.60 -10.45 19.11
C ARG A 55 -20.93 -11.21 17.96
N ASP A 56 -20.29 -12.33 18.23
CA ASP A 56 -19.58 -13.12 17.21
C ASP A 56 -20.54 -13.77 16.20
N GLU A 57 -21.69 -14.27 16.68
CA GLU A 57 -22.74 -14.82 15.82
C GLU A 57 -23.38 -13.73 14.95
N ALA A 58 -23.66 -12.57 15.56
CA ALA A 58 -24.20 -11.43 14.86
C ALA A 58 -23.24 -10.90 13.78
N PHE A 59 -21.94 -10.89 14.04
CA PHE A 59 -20.93 -10.50 13.04
C PHE A 59 -21.04 -11.38 11.78
N CYS A 60 -21.09 -12.69 11.95
CA CYS A 60 -21.25 -13.63 10.84
C CYS A 60 -22.58 -13.45 10.12
N ALA A 61 -23.68 -13.30 10.87
CA ALA A 61 -25.02 -13.14 10.29
C ALA A 61 -25.19 -11.82 9.51
N ILE A 62 -24.63 -10.72 10.03
CA ILE A 62 -24.65 -9.39 9.38
C ILE A 62 -23.81 -9.41 8.10
N THR A 63 -22.61 -9.97 8.16
CA THR A 63 -21.72 -10.05 6.99
C THR A 63 -22.30 -10.93 5.89
N GLN A 64 -22.93 -12.06 6.24
CA GLN A 64 -23.65 -12.89 5.27
C GLN A 64 -24.83 -12.15 4.63
N GLN A 65 -25.65 -11.43 5.42
CA GLN A 65 -26.75 -10.63 4.87
C GLN A 65 -26.24 -9.59 3.87
N ALA A 66 -25.17 -8.88 4.21
CA ALA A 66 -24.61 -7.85 3.35
C ALA A 66 -24.09 -8.43 2.02
N GLN A 67 -23.58 -9.68 2.04
CA GLN A 67 -23.20 -10.41 0.83
C GLN A 67 -24.42 -10.80 -0.01
N ASP A 68 -25.45 -11.35 0.64
CA ASP A 68 -26.70 -11.78 -0.04
C ASP A 68 -27.41 -10.60 -0.72
N GLU A 69 -27.33 -9.41 -0.12
CA GLU A 69 -27.89 -8.16 -0.66
C GLU A 69 -26.97 -7.47 -1.68
N GLY A 70 -25.74 -7.95 -1.86
CA GLY A 70 -24.77 -7.35 -2.79
C GLY A 70 -24.25 -5.98 -2.36
N VAL A 71 -24.30 -5.66 -1.07
CA VAL A 71 -23.89 -4.37 -0.50
C VAL A 71 -22.57 -4.42 0.27
N GLY A 72 -21.89 -5.58 0.29
CA GLY A 72 -20.57 -5.74 0.91
C GLY A 72 -20.45 -7.02 1.72
N GLY A 73 -19.94 -6.92 2.95
CA GLY A 73 -19.78 -8.07 3.86
C GLY A 73 -18.47 -8.84 3.71
N HIS A 74 -17.48 -8.29 3.00
CA HIS A 74 -16.14 -8.87 2.91
C HIS A 74 -15.22 -8.31 4.00
N LEU A 75 -14.30 -9.15 4.49
CA LEU A 75 -13.26 -8.69 5.41
C LEU A 75 -12.30 -7.76 4.65
N THR A 76 -12.15 -6.55 5.16
CA THR A 76 -11.22 -5.54 4.63
C THR A 76 -10.24 -5.12 5.72
N SER A 77 -8.98 -4.90 5.35
CA SER A 77 -7.99 -4.29 6.23
C SER A 77 -7.59 -2.93 5.67
N ASP A 78 -7.78 -1.90 6.49
CA ASP A 78 -7.35 -0.54 6.21
C ASP A 78 -5.96 -0.23 6.78
N LYS A 79 -5.25 -1.22 7.33
CA LYS A 79 -3.92 -1.00 7.92
C LYS A 79 -2.81 -1.26 6.92
N LEU A 80 -3.01 -2.20 6.00
CA LEU A 80 -2.02 -2.49 4.98
C LEU A 80 -2.09 -1.42 3.89
N ARG A 81 -0.93 -0.94 3.45
CA ARG A 81 -0.77 0.02 2.36
C ARG A 81 0.24 -0.55 1.38
N ASP A 82 0.20 -0.05 0.15
CA ASP A 82 1.20 -0.42 -0.86
C ASP A 82 2.60 -0.10 -0.37
N TRP A 83 3.54 -0.96 -0.73
CA TRP A 83 4.93 -0.79 -0.36
C TRP A 83 5.61 0.24 -1.25
N LEU A 84 5.90 1.41 -0.67
CA LEU A 84 6.69 2.44 -1.33
C LEU A 84 8.17 2.00 -1.38
N ILE A 85 8.63 1.52 -2.53
CA ILE A 85 10.00 0.99 -2.72
C ILE A 85 11.01 2.01 -3.23
N SER A 86 10.59 3.10 -3.87
CA SER A 86 11.52 4.07 -4.46
C SER A 86 12.22 4.90 -3.39
N ARG A 87 13.54 5.08 -3.51
CA ARG A 87 14.37 5.85 -2.58
C ARG A 87 15.20 6.88 -3.34
N GLN A 88 15.15 8.13 -2.90
CA GLN A 88 15.98 9.23 -3.41
C GLN A 88 17.38 9.16 -2.77
N ARG A 89 18.07 8.04 -2.99
CA ARG A 89 19.38 7.69 -2.45
C ARG A 89 20.25 7.13 -3.55
N TYR A 90 21.55 7.36 -3.42
CA TYR A 90 22.54 6.80 -4.33
C TYR A 90 22.78 5.30 -4.10
N TRP A 91 23.00 4.91 -2.85
CA TRP A 91 23.45 3.55 -2.53
C TRP A 91 22.26 2.59 -2.44
N GLY A 92 21.90 2.02 -3.58
CA GLY A 92 20.86 1.01 -3.71
C GLY A 92 20.79 0.49 -5.15
N THR A 93 19.94 -0.51 -5.37
CA THR A 93 19.74 -1.13 -6.69
C THR A 93 19.01 -0.14 -7.62
N PRO A 94 19.57 0.23 -8.79
CA PRO A 94 18.88 1.09 -9.74
C PRO A 94 17.56 0.47 -10.20
N ILE A 95 16.47 1.25 -10.19
CA ILE A 95 15.17 0.79 -10.68
C ILE A 95 15.25 0.64 -12.21
N PRO A 96 14.93 -0.53 -12.81
CA PRO A 96 15.11 -0.80 -14.23
C PRO A 96 13.97 -0.21 -15.09
N ILE A 97 13.75 1.09 -14.95
CA ILE A 97 12.72 1.86 -15.66
C ILE A 97 13.37 2.99 -16.48
N ILE A 98 12.80 3.27 -17.64
CA ILE A 98 13.16 4.35 -18.56
C ILE A 98 11.92 5.22 -18.81
N HIS A 99 12.07 6.52 -18.65
CA HIS A 99 11.08 7.54 -18.92
C HIS A 99 11.27 8.11 -20.33
N CYS A 100 10.32 7.84 -21.22
CA CYS A 100 10.32 8.33 -22.60
C CYS A 100 9.16 9.30 -22.83
N LYS A 101 9.43 10.47 -23.43
CA LYS A 101 8.38 11.47 -23.72
C LYS A 101 7.26 10.96 -24.63
N SER A 102 7.57 10.04 -25.54
CA SER A 102 6.60 9.51 -26.51
C SER A 102 5.94 8.20 -26.05
N CYS A 103 6.63 7.38 -25.25
CA CYS A 103 6.16 6.05 -24.86
C CYS A 103 5.74 5.92 -23.39
N GLY A 104 5.97 6.95 -22.57
CA GLY A 104 5.76 6.93 -21.13
C GLY A 104 6.83 6.13 -20.39
N THR A 105 6.40 5.45 -19.32
CA THR A 105 7.24 4.58 -18.49
C THR A 105 7.47 3.24 -19.18
N VAL A 106 8.72 2.90 -19.46
CA VAL A 106 9.11 1.70 -20.21
C VAL A 106 10.12 0.90 -19.39
N PRO A 107 9.96 -0.42 -19.22
CA PRO A 107 10.96 -1.23 -18.55
C PRO A 107 12.23 -1.38 -19.39
N VAL A 108 13.37 -1.50 -18.71
CA VAL A 108 14.63 -1.91 -19.34
C VAL A 108 14.46 -3.35 -19.87
N PRO A 109 14.88 -3.66 -21.11
CA PRO A 109 14.82 -5.02 -21.63
C PRO A 109 15.62 -5.98 -20.78
N TYR A 110 15.09 -7.20 -20.59
CA TYR A 110 15.68 -8.20 -19.70
C TYR A 110 17.14 -8.55 -20.04
N LYS A 111 17.46 -8.62 -21.35
CA LYS A 111 18.84 -8.82 -21.86
C LYS A 111 19.82 -7.70 -21.48
N ASP A 112 19.32 -6.49 -21.23
CA ASP A 112 20.12 -5.30 -20.93
C ASP A 112 20.31 -5.12 -19.41
N LEU A 113 19.78 -6.04 -18.59
CA LEU A 113 20.08 -6.12 -17.16
C LEU A 113 21.50 -6.66 -16.93
N PRO A 114 22.14 -6.34 -15.78
CA PRO A 114 21.69 -5.38 -14.78
C PRO A 114 21.90 -3.93 -15.22
N VAL A 115 21.04 -3.02 -14.72
CA VAL A 115 21.35 -1.59 -14.76
C VAL A 115 22.39 -1.31 -13.69
N LEU A 116 23.64 -1.12 -14.10
CA LEU A 116 24.75 -0.89 -13.18
C LEU A 116 24.63 0.50 -12.52
N LEU A 117 24.84 0.55 -11.20
CA LEU A 117 24.93 1.80 -10.46
C LEU A 117 26.18 2.58 -10.91
N PRO A 118 26.03 3.82 -11.41
CA PRO A 118 27.17 4.58 -11.90
C PRO A 118 28.01 5.12 -10.75
N LYS A 119 29.28 5.45 -11.00
CA LYS A 119 30.09 6.15 -10.01
C LYS A 119 29.67 7.61 -9.93
N VAL A 120 29.39 8.09 -8.72
CA VAL A 120 29.13 9.52 -8.43
C VAL A 120 30.36 10.12 -7.75
N THR A 121 30.76 11.33 -8.15
CA THR A 121 31.95 12.02 -7.63
C THR A 121 31.66 12.97 -6.47
N SER A 122 30.41 13.35 -6.25
CA SER A 122 30.02 14.30 -5.18
C SER A 122 28.62 14.01 -4.63
N PHE A 123 28.49 14.08 -3.30
CA PHE A 123 27.22 13.97 -2.59
C PHE A 123 26.90 15.30 -1.92
N THR A 124 25.82 15.95 -2.36
CA THR A 124 25.36 17.22 -1.79
C THR A 124 24.64 17.04 -0.45
N GLY A 125 24.16 15.83 -0.14
CA GLY A 125 23.38 15.51 1.06
C GLY A 125 21.99 16.15 1.12
N LYS A 126 21.62 16.93 0.10
CA LYS A 126 20.35 17.67 0.01
C LYS A 126 19.82 17.61 -1.43
N GLY A 127 18.50 17.48 -1.58
CA GLY A 127 17.82 17.50 -2.88
C GLY A 127 17.52 16.12 -3.47
N SER A 128 17.33 16.08 -4.78
CA SER A 128 17.01 14.89 -5.57
C SER A 128 18.10 13.82 -5.53
N SER A 129 17.80 12.60 -6.00
CA SER A 129 18.75 11.49 -6.05
C SER A 129 20.10 11.92 -6.67
N PRO A 130 21.25 11.56 -6.07
CA PRO A 130 22.56 11.88 -6.64
C PRO A 130 22.79 11.32 -8.05
N LEU A 131 22.01 10.31 -8.45
CA LEU A 131 22.04 9.75 -9.81
C LEU A 131 21.58 10.74 -10.88
N SER A 132 20.77 11.73 -10.50
CA SER A 132 20.30 12.78 -11.41
C SER A 132 21.43 13.66 -11.97
N ALA A 133 22.56 13.74 -11.25
CA ALA A 133 23.72 14.53 -11.68
C ALA A 133 24.62 13.81 -12.68
N VAL A 134 24.43 12.50 -12.91
CA VAL A 134 25.27 11.69 -13.81
C VAL A 134 24.66 11.66 -15.20
N THR A 135 24.84 12.75 -15.96
CA THR A 135 24.19 12.96 -17.27
C THR A 135 24.47 11.85 -18.28
N ASP A 136 25.66 11.28 -18.29
CA ASP A 136 26.05 10.25 -19.26
C ASP A 136 25.40 8.89 -18.96
N TRP A 137 25.03 8.65 -17.70
CA TRP A 137 24.33 7.43 -17.30
C TRP A 137 22.81 7.57 -17.43
N ILE A 138 22.27 8.72 -17.03
CA ILE A 138 20.83 8.96 -17.01
C ILE A 138 20.24 9.05 -18.42
N ASN A 139 20.97 9.67 -19.36
CA ASN A 139 20.53 9.81 -20.73
C ASN A 139 20.68 8.48 -21.48
N CYS A 140 19.59 7.99 -22.06
CA CYS A 140 19.58 6.74 -22.81
C CYS A 140 18.63 6.83 -24.01
N LYS A 141 18.53 5.72 -24.76
CA LYS A 141 17.55 5.57 -25.83
C LYS A 141 16.38 4.74 -25.34
N CYS A 142 15.17 5.12 -25.73
CA CYS A 142 13.98 4.34 -25.45
C CYS A 142 14.06 2.99 -26.19
N PRO A 143 13.89 1.85 -25.51
CA PRO A 143 13.96 0.54 -26.15
C PRO A 143 12.76 0.28 -27.08
N ARG A 144 11.67 1.06 -26.95
CA ARG A 144 10.46 0.91 -27.79
C ARG A 144 10.54 1.71 -29.10
N CYS A 145 11.01 2.95 -29.05
CA CYS A 145 10.97 3.87 -30.19
C CYS A 145 12.32 4.45 -30.61
N ALA A 146 13.42 4.07 -29.93
CA ALA A 146 14.77 4.60 -30.12
C ALA A 146 14.94 6.13 -29.91
N GLY A 147 13.89 6.83 -29.48
CA GLY A 147 13.95 8.25 -29.12
C GLY A 147 14.78 8.52 -27.86
N ASN A 148 15.10 9.79 -27.61
CA ASN A 148 15.79 10.20 -26.37
C ASN A 148 14.91 9.90 -25.15
N ALA A 149 15.52 9.32 -24.12
CA ALA A 149 14.85 8.95 -22.89
C ALA A 149 15.80 9.11 -21.69
N VAL A 150 15.23 9.01 -20.49
CA VAL A 150 15.93 9.24 -19.23
C VAL A 150 15.69 8.04 -18.32
N ARG A 151 16.73 7.49 -17.68
CA ARG A 151 16.57 6.39 -16.70
C ARG A 151 15.90 6.89 -15.42
N GLU A 152 15.23 5.98 -14.71
CA GLU A 152 14.84 6.24 -13.33
C GLU A 152 16.08 6.52 -12.46
N THR A 153 15.98 7.55 -11.62
CA THR A 153 17.06 8.00 -10.75
C THR A 153 16.91 7.52 -9.32
N ASP A 154 15.73 7.03 -8.95
CA ASP A 154 15.53 6.39 -7.67
C ASP A 154 16.12 4.98 -7.64
N THR A 155 16.53 4.59 -6.45
CA THR A 155 16.99 3.22 -6.14
C THR A 155 15.90 2.47 -5.38
N MET A 156 15.97 1.14 -5.40
CA MET A 156 15.08 0.29 -4.61
C MET A 156 15.43 0.37 -3.13
N ASP A 157 14.39 0.27 -2.30
CA ASP A 157 14.50 0.09 -0.85
C ASP A 157 15.28 -1.18 -0.50
N THR A 158 16.10 -1.11 0.54
CA THR A 158 16.98 -2.21 0.95
C THR A 158 16.22 -3.47 1.40
N PHE A 159 14.94 -3.34 1.79
CA PHE A 159 14.12 -4.52 2.10
C PHE A 159 13.76 -5.32 0.84
N VAL A 160 13.88 -4.76 -0.37
CA VAL A 160 13.74 -5.54 -1.61
C VAL A 160 14.80 -6.62 -1.67
N ASP A 161 16.07 -6.30 -1.36
CA ASP A 161 17.16 -7.26 -1.41
C ASP A 161 17.03 -8.34 -0.32
N SER A 162 16.63 -7.94 0.90
CA SER A 162 16.45 -8.87 2.01
C SER A 162 15.14 -9.67 1.96
N ALA A 163 14.21 -9.33 1.06
CA ALA A 163 12.98 -10.08 0.87
C ALA A 163 13.19 -11.46 0.22
N TRP A 164 14.36 -11.71 -0.42
CA TRP A 164 14.59 -12.96 -1.17
C TRP A 164 16.00 -13.56 -1.02
N TYR A 165 16.93 -12.94 -0.29
CA TYR A 165 18.32 -13.42 -0.15
C TYR A 165 18.44 -14.89 0.29
N TYR A 166 17.50 -15.37 1.12
CA TYR A 166 17.46 -16.76 1.59
C TYR A 166 17.20 -17.76 0.45
N PHE A 167 16.50 -17.36 -0.61
CA PHE A 167 16.42 -18.16 -1.83
C PHE A 167 17.74 -18.14 -2.61
N ARG A 168 18.43 -17.00 -2.65
CA ARG A 168 19.73 -16.91 -3.35
C ARG A 168 20.79 -17.81 -2.74
N TYR A 169 20.75 -18.10 -1.44
CA TYR A 169 21.66 -19.06 -0.82
C TYR A 169 21.54 -20.49 -1.36
N THR A 170 20.38 -20.86 -1.91
CA THR A 170 20.17 -22.20 -2.48
C THR A 170 20.94 -22.40 -3.79
N ASP A 171 21.22 -21.32 -4.52
CA ASP A 171 22.02 -21.31 -5.75
C ASP A 171 22.69 -19.92 -5.97
N PRO A 172 23.77 -19.62 -5.25
CA PRO A 172 24.36 -18.27 -5.20
C PRO A 172 25.14 -17.90 -6.47
N HIS A 173 25.44 -18.88 -7.33
CA HIS A 173 26.21 -18.71 -8.55
C HIS A 173 25.37 -18.89 -9.82
N ASN A 174 24.05 -19.11 -9.71
CA ASN A 174 23.17 -19.16 -10.86
C ASN A 174 23.33 -17.88 -11.70
N SER A 175 23.69 -18.08 -12.97
CA SER A 175 23.88 -17.03 -13.97
C SER A 175 22.81 -17.03 -15.04
N ASP A 176 21.84 -17.94 -14.96
CA ASP A 176 20.70 -17.98 -15.86
C ASP A 176 19.86 -16.72 -15.66
N ARG A 177 19.44 -16.16 -16.78
CA ARG A 177 18.56 -15.01 -16.86
C ARG A 177 17.28 -15.49 -17.54
#